data_AF-A0A3M1SE31-F1
#
_entry.id   AF-A0A3M1SE31-F1
#
_cell.length_a   1.000
_cell.length_b   1.000
_cell.length_c   1.000
_cell.angle_alpha   90.00
_cell.angle_beta   90.00
_cell.angle_gamma   90.00
#
_symmetry.space_group_name_H-M   'P 1'
#
loop_
_entity.id
_entity.type
_entity.pdbx_description
1 polymer ?
#
loop_
_entity_poly.entity_id
_entity_poly.type
_entity_poly.pdbx_seq_one_letter_code
_entity_poly.pdbx_strand_id
1 'polypeptide(L)' 'MSETTGKIGPKVTVSKRLLSDKLYVTYTTTIDEEAEQILKLEFVLNRSTSLTGERDENGAVGADIKFRFEFR' A
#
# COMPACT_ATOMS: atom_id res chain seq x y z
N MET A 1 5.55 22.98 -21.35
CA MET A 1 5.28 23.59 -20.04
C MET A 1 3.94 23.02 -19.58
N SER A 2 3.93 22.07 -18.65
CA SER A 2 2.68 21.52 -18.09
C SER A 2 2.59 21.92 -16.64
N GLU A 3 1.79 22.97 -16.39
CA GLU A 3 1.31 23.33 -15.07
C GLU A 3 0.20 22.35 -14.67
N THR A 4 0.58 21.24 -14.04
CA THR A 4 -0.34 20.45 -13.23
C THR A 4 -0.15 20.90 -11.79
N THR A 5 -0.75 22.04 -11.43
CA THR A 5 -0.87 22.44 -10.02
C THR A 5 -1.91 21.53 -9.38
N GLY A 6 -1.55 20.27 -9.15
CA GLY A 6 -2.30 19.41 -8.24
C GLY A 6 -2.20 20.05 -6.86
N LYS A 7 -3.33 20.20 -6.15
CA LYS A 7 -3.31 20.48 -4.72
C LYS A 7 -2.43 19.41 -4.07
N ILE A 8 -1.18 19.75 -3.76
CA ILE A 8 -0.29 18.84 -3.04
C ILE A 8 -0.68 18.97 -1.57
N GLY A 9 -1.80 18.35 -1.22
CA GLY A 9 -2.18 18.19 0.18
C GLY A 9 -1.04 17.48 0.92
N PRO A 10 -0.78 17.82 2.19
CA PRO A 10 0.20 17.08 2.98
C PRO A 10 -0.22 15.61 3.01
N LYS A 11 0.69 14.70 2.64
CA LYS A 11 0.43 13.26 2.68
C LYS A 11 1.27 12.61 3.76
N VAL A 12 0.63 11.86 4.63
CA VAL A 12 1.28 11.08 5.68
C VAL A 12 1.30 9.63 5.24
N THR A 13 2.45 8.98 5.34
CA THR A 13 2.58 7.54 5.13
C THR A 13 3.24 6.93 6.35
N VAL A 14 2.55 5.96 6.95
CA VAL A 14 2.99 5.20 8.11
C VAL A 14 3.18 3.76 7.69
N SER A 15 4.40 3.27 7.75
CA SER A 15 4.72 1.87 7.49
C SER A 15 5.13 1.17 8.78
N LYS A 16 4.53 0.00 9.06
CA LYS A 16 4.87 -0.84 10.20
C LYS A 16 5.18 -2.25 9.75
N ARG A 17 6.27 -2.80 10.27
CA ARG A 17 6.70 -4.18 10.03
C ARG A 17 6.38 -5.02 11.25
N LEU A 18 5.78 -6.18 11.02
CA LEU A 18 5.27 -7.10 12.03
C LEU A 18 5.65 -8.54 11.64
N LEU A 19 5.48 -9.47 12.60
CA LEU A 19 5.67 -10.91 12.39
C LEU A 19 7.07 -11.28 11.83
N SER A 20 8.13 -10.69 12.39
CA SER A 20 9.52 -10.89 11.95
C SER A 20 9.71 -10.66 10.45
N ASP A 21 9.27 -9.48 9.97
CA ASP A 21 9.36 -9.04 8.57
C ASP A 21 8.53 -9.90 7.59
N LYS A 22 7.46 -10.54 8.07
CA LYS A 22 6.48 -11.23 7.22
C LYS A 22 5.23 -10.41 6.92
N LEU A 23 4.90 -9.42 7.74
CA LEU A 23 3.72 -8.57 7.54
C LEU A 23 4.14 -7.10 7.53
N TYR A 24 3.78 -6.41 6.46
CA TYR A 24 4.01 -5.00 6.23
C TYR A 24 2.66 -4.31 6.14
N VAL A 25 2.40 -3.40 7.06
CA VAL A 25 1.19 -2.59 7.08
C VAL A 25 1.60 -1.18 6.69
N THR A 26 1.06 -0.68 5.59
CA THR A 26 1.30 0.67 5.09
C THR A 26 -0.01 1.41 5.07
N TYR A 27 -0.10 2.48 5.84
CA TYR A 27 -1.25 3.36 5.85
C TYR A 27 -0.84 4.71 5.28
N THR A 28 -1.59 5.18 4.30
CA THR A 28 -1.35 6.47 3.64
C THR A 28 -2.62 7.29 3.75
N THR A 29 -2.50 8.52 4.25
CA THR A 29 -3.63 9.46 4.34
C THR A 29 -3.21 10.85 3.89
N THR A 30 -4.08 11.60 3.23
CA THR A 30 -3.90 13.03 3.02
C THR A 30 -4.46 13.84 4.19
N ILE A 31 -3.90 15.03 4.44
CA ILE A 31 -4.33 16.00 5.47
C ILE A 31 -4.98 17.20 4.75
N ASP A 32 -5.99 16.94 3.94
CA ASP A 32 -6.80 17.98 3.32
C ASP A 32 -8.30 17.73 3.59
N GLU A 33 -9.18 18.59 3.07
CA GLU A 33 -10.62 18.51 3.32
C GLU A 33 -11.26 17.25 2.72
N GLU A 34 -10.67 16.71 1.65
CA GLU A 34 -11.04 15.45 1.02
C GLU A 34 -9.98 14.40 1.41
N ALA A 35 -9.99 14.03 2.69
CA ALA A 35 -8.97 13.17 3.29
C ALA A 35 -8.96 11.77 2.66
N GLU A 36 -8.08 11.56 1.68
CA GLU A 36 -7.95 10.28 1.02
C GLU A 36 -7.21 9.29 1.91
N GLN A 37 -7.75 8.07 2.08
CA GLN A 37 -7.18 7.04 2.95
C GLN A 37 -6.97 5.73 2.21
N ILE A 38 -5.72 5.27 2.22
CA ILE A 38 -5.32 4.01 1.59
C ILE A 38 -4.63 3.15 2.64
N LEU A 39 -5.19 1.96 2.88
CA LEU A 39 -4.60 0.93 3.71
C LEU A 39 -4.06 -0.18 2.82
N LYS A 40 -2.74 -0.35 2.84
CA LYS A 40 -2.01 -1.44 2.19
C LYS A 40 -1.51 -2.43 3.21
N LEU A 41 -1.70 -3.72 2.91
CA LEU A 41 -1.29 -4.84 3.72
C LEU A 41 -0.49 -5.79 2.83
N GLU A 42 0.79 -6.00 3.13
CA GLU A 42 1.61 -6.96 2.39
C GLU A 42 2.07 -8.06 3.34
N PHE A 43 1.73 -9.29 3.00
CA PHE A 43 2.06 -10.49 3.73
C PHE A 43 2.98 -11.37 2.90
N VAL A 44 4.23 -11.48 3.33
CA VAL A 44 5.23 -12.37 2.75
C VAL A 44 5.06 -13.74 3.38
N LEU A 45 4.46 -14.65 2.63
CA LEU A 45 4.36 -16.06 3.02
C LEU A 45 5.78 -16.66 3.00
N ASN A 46 6.40 -16.62 1.82
CA ASN A 46 7.68 -17.24 1.51
C ASN A 46 8.51 -16.31 0.60
N ARG A 47 9.80 -16.62 0.38
CA ARG A 47 10.65 -15.86 -0.57
C ARG A 47 10.07 -15.79 -1.99
N SER A 48 9.28 -16.80 -2.35
CA SER A 48 8.65 -16.93 -3.67
C SER A 48 7.18 -16.47 -3.71
N THR A 49 6.56 -16.20 -2.56
CA THR A 49 5.12 -15.90 -2.51
C THR A 49 4.84 -14.76 -1.55
N SER A 50 4.22 -13.71 -2.06
CA SER A 50 3.71 -12.60 -1.25
C SER A 50 2.27 -12.30 -1.65
N LEU A 51 1.45 -11.94 -0.67
CA LEU A 51 0.10 -11.46 -0.84
C LEU A 51 0.10 -9.97 -0.51
N THR A 52 -0.49 -9.14 -1.36
CA THR A 52 -0.67 -7.72 -1.11
C THR A 52 -2.16 -7.41 -1.20
N GLY A 53 -2.74 -6.86 -0.14
CA GLY A 53 -4.08 -6.30 -0.12
C GLY A 53 -4.00 -4.78 -0.07
N GLU A 54 -4.94 -4.11 -0.72
CA GLU A 54 -5.15 -2.67 -0.62
C GLU A 54 -6.63 -2.40 -0.39
N ARG A 55 -6.93 -1.40 0.43
CA ARG A 55 -8.26 -0.86 0.62
C ARG A 55 -8.18 0.66 0.53
N ASP A 56 -9.08 1.26 -0.24
CA ASP A 56 -9.28 2.70 -0.28
C ASP A 56 -10.46 3.15 0.61
N GLU A 57 -10.63 4.46 0.76
CA GLU A 57 -11.73 5.07 1.52
C GLU A 57 -13.11 4.87 0.89
N ASN A 58 -13.16 4.62 -0.41
CA ASN A 58 -14.39 4.41 -1.18
C ASN A 58 -14.93 2.99 -0.97
N GLY A 59 -14.21 2.16 -0.20
CA GLY A 59 -14.55 0.78 0.09
C GLY A 59 -14.12 -0.19 -1.01
N ALA A 60 -13.36 0.27 -2.01
CA ALA A 60 -12.74 -0.64 -2.96
C ALA A 60 -11.63 -1.42 -2.24
N VAL A 61 -11.62 -2.73 -2.49
CA VAL A 61 -10.62 -3.64 -1.92
C VAL A 61 -9.98 -4.40 -3.07
N GLY A 62 -8.66 -4.28 -3.19
CA GLY A 62 -7.82 -5.03 -4.11
C GLY A 62 -7.02 -6.09 -3.34
N ALA A 63 -6.84 -7.26 -3.93
CA ALA A 63 -5.95 -8.28 -3.41
C ALA A 63 -5.16 -8.91 -4.55
N ASP A 64 -3.84 -8.81 -4.46
CA ASP A 64 -2.87 -9.27 -5.43
C ASP A 64 -2.00 -10.36 -4.81
N ILE A 65 -1.90 -11.51 -5.48
CA ILE A 65 -0.97 -12.57 -5.07
C ILE A 65 0.19 -12.59 -6.06
N LYS A 66 1.40 -12.40 -5.55
CA LYS A 66 2.62 -12.42 -6.33
C LYS A 66 3.36 -13.74 -6.09
N PHE A 67 3.56 -14.49 -7.18
CA PHE A 67 4.40 -15.67 -7.20
C PHE A 67 5.65 -15.39 -8.02
N ARG A 68 6.81 -15.59 -7.40
CA ARG A 68 8.12 -15.48 -8.04
C ARG A 68 8.70 -16.89 -8.18
N PHE A 69 8.80 -17.34 -9.42
CA PHE A 69 9.51 -18.56 -9.78
C PHE A 69 10.87 -18.17 -10.35
N GLU A 70 11.94 -18.58 -9.67
CA GLU A 70 13.29 -18.51 -10.23
C GLU A 70 13.59 -19.88 -10.87
N PHE A 71 13.68 -19.91 -12.20
CA PHE A 71 14.15 -21.09 -12.92
C PHE A 71 15.69 -21.06 -12.96
N ARG A 72 16.30 -22.20 -12.67
CA ARG A 72 17.76 -22.39 -12.66
C ARG A 72 18.17 -23.42 -13.70
#